data_AF-A0A4Q4VCZ8-F1
#
_entry.id   AF-A0A4Q4VCZ8-F1
#
_cell.length_a   1.000
_cell.length_b   1.000
_cell.length_c   1.000
_cell.angle_alpha   90.00
_cell.angle_beta   90.00
_cell.angle_gamma   90.00
#
_symmetry.space_group_name_H-M   'P 1'
#
loop_
_entity.id
_entity.type
_entity.pdbx_description
1 polymer ?
#
loop_
_entity_poly.entity_id
_entity_poly.type
_entity_poly.pdbx_seq_one_letter_code
_entity_poly.pdbx_strand_id
1 'polypeptide(L)'
;MQLTSLLSASVTFGTVLAAGYPFSKWKPPGKGDVRAPCPMLNTLANHGFLPHNGKDIAEEDTVRALGEGLNFDEELSRLMHQFAVTTNPTPNATTYSLDHLGHHNILEHDASLSRADAYFDDPSVFNQTVFDETRDQPELHVE
;
A
#
# COMPACT_ATOMS: atom_id res chain seq x y z
N MET A 1 32.42 11.57 -65.84
CA MET A 1 31.83 12.13 -64.61
C MET A 1 30.98 11.05 -63.97
N GLN A 2 31.52 10.33 -62.98
CA GLN A 2 30.75 9.37 -62.15
C GLN A 2 30.45 10.08 -60.82
N LEU A 3 29.16 10.31 -60.54
CA LEU A 3 28.69 10.78 -59.24
C LEU A 3 28.59 9.58 -58.30
N THR A 4 29.44 9.51 -57.29
CA THR A 4 29.31 8.57 -56.17
C THR A 4 28.33 9.15 -55.15
N SER A 5 27.16 8.51 -55.03
CA SER A 5 26.16 8.81 -54.01
C SER A 5 26.61 8.21 -52.67
N LEU A 6 26.93 9.05 -51.69
CA LEU A 6 27.24 8.64 -50.33
C LEU A 6 25.92 8.57 -49.53
N LEU A 7 25.42 7.34 -49.31
CA LEU A 7 24.35 7.10 -48.33
C LEU A 7 24.94 7.23 -46.92
N SER A 8 24.60 8.31 -46.21
CA SER A 8 24.93 8.48 -44.80
C SER A 8 23.95 7.67 -43.96
N ALA A 9 24.42 6.59 -43.33
CA ALA A 9 23.63 5.82 -42.37
C ALA A 9 23.62 6.54 -41.01
N SER A 10 22.50 7.17 -40.68
CA SER A 10 22.29 7.81 -39.37
C SER A 10 22.07 6.73 -38.31
N VAL A 11 23.08 6.47 -37.48
CA VAL A 11 22.95 5.62 -36.29
C VAL A 11 22.21 6.42 -35.22
N THR A 12 20.96 6.08 -34.95
CA THR A 12 20.21 6.63 -33.81
C THR A 12 20.57 5.85 -32.56
N PHE A 13 21.27 6.51 -31.63
CA PHE A 13 21.45 5.99 -30.27
C PHE A 13 20.13 6.17 -29.52
N GLY A 14 19.33 5.11 -29.44
CA GLY A 14 18.19 5.06 -28.54
C GLY A 14 18.69 4.99 -27.10
N THR A 15 18.54 6.07 -26.34
CA THR A 15 18.69 6.02 -24.89
C THR A 15 17.54 5.20 -24.32
N VAL A 16 17.81 3.95 -23.94
CA VAL A 16 16.91 3.19 -23.08
C VAL A 16 17.01 3.84 -21.71
N LEU A 17 16.04 4.71 -21.39
CA LEU A 17 15.77 5.06 -20.00
C LEU A 17 15.27 3.77 -19.35
N ALA A 18 16.17 3.05 -18.69
CA ALA A 18 15.76 2.18 -17.61
C ALA A 18 15.08 3.11 -16.59
N ALA A 19 13.77 3.25 -16.67
CA ALA A 19 12.96 3.81 -15.62
C ALA A 19 13.02 2.78 -14.46
N GLY A 20 14.16 2.71 -13.80
CA GLY A 20 14.20 2.23 -12.43
C GLY A 20 13.32 3.21 -11.68
N TYR A 21 12.05 2.84 -11.46
CA TYR A 21 11.17 3.58 -10.57
C TYR A 21 11.99 3.82 -9.30
N PRO A 22 12.33 5.06 -8.94
CA PRO A 22 13.01 5.31 -7.70
C PRO A 22 11.96 5.05 -6.61
N PHE A 23 11.78 3.77 -6.24
CA PHE A 23 10.96 3.39 -5.11
C PHE A 23 11.47 4.22 -3.95
N SER A 24 10.59 5.05 -3.39
CA SER A 24 10.98 5.90 -2.29
C SER A 24 11.53 5.00 -1.18
N LYS A 25 12.75 5.32 -0.74
CA LYS A 25 13.50 4.49 0.20
C LYS A 25 12.67 4.34 1.47
N TRP A 26 12.52 3.09 1.93
CA TRP A 26 11.82 2.78 3.17
C TRP A 26 12.33 3.67 4.32
N LYS A 27 11.40 4.19 5.11
CA LYS A 27 11.66 4.88 6.37
C LYS A 27 10.69 4.35 7.44
N PRO A 28 11.16 4.18 8.69
CA PRO A 28 10.26 3.81 9.77
C PRO A 28 9.28 4.94 10.08
N PRO A 29 8.09 4.65 10.65
CA PRO A 29 7.22 5.69 11.19
C PRO A 29 7.94 6.50 12.26
N GLY A 30 7.83 7.83 12.19
CA GLY A 30 8.33 8.77 13.17
C GLY A 30 7.36 9.03 14.32
N LYS A 31 7.77 9.90 15.24
CA LYS A 31 6.92 10.33 16.36
C LYS A 31 5.71 11.10 15.83
N GLY A 32 4.51 10.58 16.10
CA GLY A 32 3.23 11.19 15.71
C GLY A 32 2.67 10.72 14.38
N ASP A 33 3.43 9.88 13.65
CA ASP A 33 2.93 9.15 12.50
C ASP A 33 2.02 8.01 12.99
N VAL A 34 0.97 7.71 12.22
CA VAL A 34 0.01 6.65 12.54
C VAL A 34 0.08 5.51 11.52
N ARG A 35 -0.30 4.31 11.94
CA ARG A 35 -0.28 3.09 11.13
C ARG A 35 -1.56 2.29 11.39
N ALA A 36 -1.90 1.44 10.43
CA ALA A 36 -3.13 0.65 10.38
C ALA A 36 -2.90 -0.80 10.86
N PRO A 37 -3.98 -1.55 11.14
CA PRO A 37 -3.92 -3.03 11.16
C PRO A 37 -3.50 -3.61 9.80
N CYS A 38 -3.66 -2.85 8.69
CA CYS A 38 -3.33 -3.31 7.35
C CYS A 38 -1.82 -3.25 7.04
N PRO A 39 -1.11 -4.39 6.84
CA PRO A 39 0.32 -4.39 6.53
C PRO A 39 0.63 -3.73 5.16
N MET A 40 -0.28 -3.86 4.19
CA MET A 40 -0.14 -3.28 2.86
C MET A 40 -0.03 -1.74 2.91
N LEU A 41 -1.00 -1.06 3.55
CA LEU A 41 -1.00 0.40 3.64
C LEU A 41 0.14 0.94 4.50
N ASN A 42 0.53 0.21 5.56
CA ASN A 42 1.70 0.55 6.37
C ASN A 42 2.98 0.55 5.54
N THR A 43 3.12 -0.43 4.63
CA THR A 43 4.25 -0.51 3.71
C THR A 43 4.24 0.67 2.76
N LEU A 44 3.09 1.00 2.15
CA LEU A 44 2.96 2.14 1.25
C LEU A 44 3.28 3.48 1.94
N ALA A 45 2.86 3.70 3.19
CA ALA A 45 3.24 4.90 3.94
C ALA A 45 4.74 4.92 4.27
N ASN A 46 5.32 3.80 4.70
CA ASN A 46 6.76 3.68 4.98
C ASN A 46 7.62 3.89 3.73
N HIS A 47 7.09 3.57 2.55
CA HIS A 47 7.69 3.80 1.25
C HIS A 47 7.22 5.10 0.58
N GLY A 48 6.49 5.99 1.26
CA GLY A 48 6.14 7.31 0.76
C GLY A 48 5.18 7.32 -0.44
N PHE A 49 4.50 6.21 -0.73
CA PHE A 49 3.42 6.17 -1.71
C PHE A 49 2.17 6.87 -1.16
N LEU A 50 1.85 6.58 0.11
CA LEU A 50 0.89 7.35 0.91
C LEU A 50 1.62 8.45 1.71
N PRO A 51 0.89 9.47 2.21
CA PRO A 51 1.42 10.39 3.21
C PRO A 51 2.15 9.63 4.33
N HIS A 52 3.44 9.92 4.53
CA HIS A 52 4.28 9.13 5.45
C HIS A 52 3.78 9.18 6.90
N ASN A 53 3.13 10.28 7.27
CA ASN A 53 2.49 10.45 8.57
C ASN A 53 1.24 9.59 8.77
N GLY A 54 0.71 8.98 7.69
CA GLY A 54 -0.46 8.12 7.71
C GLY A 54 -1.79 8.84 7.92
N LYS A 55 -1.86 10.16 7.68
CA LYS A 55 -3.06 10.97 7.99
C LYS A 55 -3.65 11.62 6.76
N ASP A 56 -4.94 11.95 6.84
CA ASP A 56 -5.67 12.75 5.85
C ASP A 56 -5.57 12.20 4.41
N ILE A 57 -5.64 10.87 4.27
CA ILE A 57 -5.50 10.18 3.00
C ILE A 57 -6.77 10.38 2.17
N ALA A 58 -6.65 11.07 1.05
CA ALA A 58 -7.73 11.28 0.08
C ALA A 58 -7.85 10.12 -0.92
N GLU A 59 -8.90 10.16 -1.75
CA GLU A 59 -9.15 9.12 -2.76
C GLU A 59 -8.01 9.04 -3.77
N GLU A 60 -7.54 10.18 -4.26
CA GLU A 60 -6.44 10.27 -5.20
C GLU A 60 -5.12 9.70 -4.64
N ASP A 61 -4.87 9.86 -3.34
CA ASP A 61 -3.71 9.26 -2.69
C ASP A 61 -3.81 7.75 -2.65
N THR A 62 -5.00 7.23 -2.35
CA THR A 62 -5.25 5.79 -2.31
C THR A 62 -5.10 5.17 -3.70
N VAL A 63 -5.74 5.77 -4.71
CA VAL A 63 -5.67 5.33 -6.11
C VAL A 63 -4.23 5.35 -6.62
N ARG A 64 -3.52 6.46 -6.42
CA ARG A 64 -2.11 6.59 -6.83
C ARG A 64 -1.22 5.58 -6.12
N ALA A 65 -1.35 5.45 -4.80
CA ALA A 65 -0.48 4.57 -4.02
C ALA A 65 -0.69 3.07 -4.36
N LEU A 66 -1.94 2.65 -4.52
CA LEU A 66 -2.27 1.26 -4.89
C LEU A 66 -1.89 0.96 -6.35
N GLY A 67 -2.13 1.89 -7.28
CA GLY A 67 -1.75 1.74 -8.68
C GLY A 67 -0.23 1.71 -8.88
N GLU A 68 0.49 2.72 -8.41
CA GLU A 68 1.95 2.82 -8.60
C GLU A 68 2.74 1.84 -7.73
N GLY A 69 2.27 1.58 -6.51
CA GLY A 69 2.99 0.76 -5.54
C GLY A 69 2.74 -0.74 -5.69
N LEU A 70 1.53 -1.12 -6.10
CA LEU A 70 1.07 -2.52 -6.08
C LEU A 70 0.38 -2.97 -7.37
N ASN A 71 0.27 -2.09 -8.38
CA ASN A 71 -0.36 -2.39 -9.67
C ASN A 71 -1.84 -2.81 -9.54
N PHE A 72 -2.58 -2.18 -8.62
CA PHE A 72 -4.02 -2.38 -8.49
C PHE A 72 -4.77 -1.59 -9.55
N ASP A 73 -5.92 -2.14 -9.95
CA ASP A 73 -6.86 -1.44 -10.83
C ASP A 73 -7.43 -0.17 -10.15
N GLU A 74 -7.74 0.84 -10.96
CA GLU A 74 -8.23 2.13 -10.49
C GLU A 74 -9.60 2.02 -9.80
N GLU A 75 -10.54 1.26 -10.38
CA GLU A 75 -11.90 1.11 -9.84
C GLU A 75 -11.85 0.35 -8.51
N LEU A 76 -11.04 -0.71 -8.44
CA LEU A 76 -10.78 -1.43 -7.19
C LEU A 76 -10.19 -0.49 -6.13
N SER A 77 -9.23 0.35 -6.51
CA SER A 77 -8.59 1.28 -5.57
C SER A 77 -9.55 2.34 -5.03
N ARG A 78 -10.45 2.86 -5.87
CA ARG A 78 -11.54 3.77 -5.43
C ARG A 78 -12.51 3.07 -4.49
N LEU A 79 -12.89 1.84 -4.80
CA LEU A 79 -13.76 1.04 -3.92
C LEU A 79 -13.12 0.82 -2.54
N MET A 80 -11.82 0.48 -2.50
CA MET A 80 -11.08 0.31 -1.24
C MET A 80 -11.01 1.62 -0.44
N HIS A 81 -10.86 2.77 -1.11
CA HIS A 81 -10.93 4.07 -0.45
C HIS A 81 -12.30 4.32 0.19
N GLN A 82 -13.39 4.04 -0.54
CA GLN A 82 -14.75 4.22 -0.02
C GLN A 82 -15.00 3.41 1.25
N PHE A 83 -14.52 2.16 1.31
CA PHE A 83 -14.59 1.36 2.53
C PHE A 83 -13.73 1.95 3.66
N ALA A 84 -12.51 2.38 3.37
CA ALA A 84 -11.62 2.99 4.36
C ALA A 84 -12.24 4.25 5.00
N VAL A 85 -12.90 5.10 4.21
CA VAL A 85 -13.56 6.32 4.71
C VAL A 85 -14.66 6.01 5.74
N THR A 86 -15.35 4.87 5.64
CA THR A 86 -16.39 4.50 6.62
C THR A 86 -15.85 4.31 8.04
N THR A 87 -14.54 4.12 8.20
CA THR A 87 -13.88 4.01 9.51
C THR A 87 -13.59 5.36 10.16
N ASN A 88 -13.64 6.46 9.40
CA ASN A 88 -13.45 7.80 9.94
C ASN A 88 -14.69 8.20 10.78
N PRO A 89 -14.55 8.52 12.08
CA PRO A 89 -15.67 8.85 12.94
C PRO A 89 -16.30 10.21 12.64
N THR A 90 -15.66 11.04 11.79
CA THR A 90 -16.16 12.36 11.43
C THR A 90 -17.31 12.24 10.41
N PRO A 91 -18.49 12.85 10.68
CA PRO A 91 -19.59 12.83 9.72
C PRO A 91 -19.22 13.45 8.38
N ASN A 92 -19.63 12.80 7.27
CA ASN A 92 -19.34 13.23 5.90
C ASN A 92 -17.84 13.37 5.59
N ALA A 93 -16.99 12.59 6.26
CA ALA A 93 -15.58 12.50 5.92
C ALA A 93 -15.38 12.07 4.46
N THR A 94 -14.34 12.63 3.83
CA THR A 94 -13.88 12.25 2.49
C THR A 94 -12.44 11.73 2.51
N THR A 95 -11.87 11.58 3.71
CA THR A 95 -10.51 11.09 3.93
C THR A 95 -10.50 10.12 5.09
N TYR A 96 -9.41 9.36 5.21
CA TYR A 96 -9.15 8.52 6.38
C TYR A 96 -7.70 8.69 6.84
N SER A 97 -7.45 8.40 8.13
CA SER A 97 -6.11 8.21 8.66
C SER A 97 -5.92 6.72 8.92
N LEU A 98 -4.68 6.23 8.85
CA LEU A 98 -4.38 4.80 8.93
C LEU A 98 -4.84 4.18 10.27
N ASP A 99 -4.81 4.93 11.37
CA ASP A 99 -5.30 4.51 12.68
C ASP A 99 -6.83 4.38 12.76
N HIS A 100 -7.59 5.09 11.92
CA HIS A 100 -9.05 4.89 11.85
C HIS A 100 -9.40 3.46 11.45
N LEU A 101 -8.56 2.83 10.63
CA LEU A 101 -8.80 1.47 10.12
C LEU A 101 -8.75 0.40 11.20
N GLY A 102 -8.25 0.71 12.40
CA GLY A 102 -8.26 -0.17 13.56
C GLY A 102 -9.56 -0.16 14.36
N HIS A 103 -10.57 0.61 13.94
CA HIS A 103 -11.88 0.61 14.58
C HIS A 103 -12.59 -0.73 14.35
N HIS A 104 -12.71 -1.50 15.43
CA HIS A 104 -13.29 -2.83 15.44
C HIS A 104 -14.75 -2.85 14.95
N ASN A 105 -15.11 -3.90 14.20
CA ASN A 105 -16.44 -4.15 13.62
C ASN A 105 -16.91 -3.17 12.53
N ILE A 106 -15.99 -2.43 11.90
CA ILE A 106 -16.29 -1.68 10.67
C ILE A 106 -15.60 -2.32 9.47
N LEU A 107 -14.27 -2.38 9.52
CA LEU A 107 -13.41 -2.99 8.51
C LEU A 107 -12.40 -3.92 9.16
N GLU A 108 -11.85 -3.52 10.31
CA GLU A 108 -11.11 -4.40 11.21
C GLU A 108 -12.04 -5.52 11.72
N HIS A 109 -11.49 -6.73 11.81
CA HIS A 109 -12.21 -7.96 12.13
C HIS A 109 -11.31 -8.98 12.86
N ASP A 110 -11.97 -9.86 13.61
CA ASP A 110 -11.34 -11.00 14.29
C ASP A 110 -10.74 -12.03 13.31
N ALA A 111 -9.92 -12.95 13.84
CA ALA A 111 -9.19 -13.98 13.10
C ALA A 111 -8.18 -13.38 12.09
N SER A 112 -7.55 -12.28 12.46
CA SER A 112 -6.49 -11.65 11.68
C SER A 112 -5.23 -12.54 11.61
N LEU A 113 -4.54 -12.55 10.47
CA LEU A 113 -3.33 -13.37 10.24
C LEU A 113 -2.10 -12.96 11.05
N SER A 114 -2.13 -11.82 11.71
CA SER A 114 -0.94 -11.25 12.39
C SER A 114 -1.26 -10.24 13.48
N ARG A 115 -2.54 -10.03 13.79
CA ARG A 115 -3.05 -9.10 14.81
C ARG A 115 -3.91 -9.94 15.75
N ALA A 116 -3.88 -9.63 17.04
CA ALA A 116 -4.78 -10.27 17.98
C ALA A 116 -6.21 -9.73 17.80
N ASP A 117 -7.21 -10.55 18.10
CA ASP A 117 -8.60 -10.12 18.11
C ASP A 117 -8.81 -9.04 19.19
N ALA A 118 -9.73 -8.11 18.93
CA ALA A 118 -9.98 -6.95 19.80
C ALA A 118 -10.43 -7.32 21.23
N TYR A 119 -10.95 -8.54 21.41
CA TYR A 119 -11.29 -9.07 22.73
C TYR A 119 -10.05 -9.36 23.59
N PHE A 120 -8.93 -9.77 22.97
CA PHE A 120 -7.72 -10.21 23.67
C PHE A 120 -6.66 -9.12 23.79
N ASP A 121 -6.49 -8.25 22.78
CA ASP A 121 -5.46 -7.19 22.77
C ASP A 121 -5.79 -6.09 21.73
N ASP A 122 -4.89 -5.13 21.51
CA ASP A 122 -5.01 -4.10 20.47
C ASP A 122 -4.91 -4.72 19.05
N PRO A 123 -5.98 -4.70 18.24
CA PRO A 123 -6.01 -5.31 16.91
C PRO A 123 -5.24 -4.49 15.86
N SER A 124 -4.73 -3.31 16.21
CA SER A 124 -3.96 -2.48 15.28
C SER A 124 -2.47 -2.84 15.24
N VAL A 125 -1.99 -3.56 16.25
CA VAL A 125 -0.55 -3.83 16.46
C VAL A 125 -0.17 -5.20 15.92
N PHE A 126 0.97 -5.28 15.23
CA PHE A 126 1.53 -6.56 14.81
C PHE A 126 1.84 -7.44 16.03
N ASN A 127 1.28 -8.64 16.04
CA ASN A 127 1.47 -9.64 17.08
C ASN A 127 2.27 -10.82 16.52
N GLN A 128 3.50 -11.00 17.04
CA GLN A 128 4.41 -12.04 16.58
C GLN A 128 3.86 -13.46 16.81
N THR A 129 3.18 -13.70 17.93
CA THR A 129 2.61 -15.02 18.26
C THR A 129 1.52 -15.40 17.26
N VAL A 130 0.57 -14.50 16.97
CA VAL A 130 -0.48 -14.76 15.97
C VAL A 130 0.11 -14.96 14.57
N PHE A 131 1.12 -14.16 14.20
CA PHE A 131 1.78 -14.32 12.91
C PHE A 131 2.55 -15.64 12.81
N ASP A 132 3.20 -16.07 13.89
CA ASP A 132 3.88 -17.37 13.96
C ASP A 132 2.88 -18.51 13.75
N GLU A 133 1.67 -18.44 14.32
CA GLU A 133 0.62 -19.43 14.07
C GLU A 133 0.22 -19.51 12.59
N THR A 134 0.04 -18.35 11.93
CA THR A 134 -0.27 -18.32 10.49
C THR A 134 0.88 -18.85 9.65
N ARG A 135 2.13 -18.47 9.97
CA ARG A 135 3.34 -18.90 9.25
C ARG A 135 3.57 -20.40 9.37
N ASP A 136 3.38 -20.93 10.57
CA ASP A 136 3.73 -22.30 10.92
C ASP A 136 2.57 -23.28 10.71
N GLN A 137 1.43 -22.83 10.12
CA GLN A 137 0.40 -23.76 9.68
C GLN A 137 1.03 -24.79 8.73
N PRO A 138 1.07 -26.08 9.13
CA PRO A 138 1.45 -27.13 8.20
C PRO A 138 0.44 -27.08 7.05
N GLU A 139 0.89 -27.34 5.82
CA GLU A 139 -0.02 -27.50 4.67
C GLU A 139 -1.18 -28.37 5.14
N LEU A 140 -2.35 -27.74 5.34
CA LEU A 140 -3.57 -28.45 5.67
C LEU A 140 -3.71 -29.43 4.53
N HIS A 141 -3.53 -30.73 4.83
CA HIS A 141 -3.90 -31.78 3.91
C HIS A 141 -5.37 -31.57 3.61
N VAL A 142 -5.62 -30.88 2.48
CA VAL A 142 -6.93 -30.79 1.85
C VAL A 142 -7.18 -32.20 1.34
N GLU A 143 -7.72 -33.06 2.22
CA GLU A 143 -8.40 -34.28 1.79
C GLU A 143 -9.66 -33.93 0.99
#